data_AF-A0A351R7W1-F1
#
_entry.id   AF-A0A351R7W1-F1
#
_cell.length_a   1.000
_cell.length_b   1.000
_cell.length_c   1.000
_cell.angle_alpha   90.00
_cell.angle_beta   90.00
_cell.angle_gamma   90.00
#
_symmetry.space_group_name_H-M   'P 1'
#
loop_
_entity.id
_entity.type
_entity.pdbx_description
1 polymer ?
#
loop_
_entity_poly.entity_id
_entity_poly.type
_entity_poly.pdbx_seq_one_letter_code
_entity_poly.pdbx_strand_id
1 'polypeptide(L)'
;GAWMLFDHFHALVWLDLPILIGLGVSATIAQLALTRAYRTGDTLVVASLAYVTILLASIIGVIWWQEHLSLDAWIAIGLIILSGIISIRTTR
;
A
#
# COMPACT_ATOMS: atom_id res chain seq x y z
N GLY A 1 8.38 13.83 -17.70
CA GLY A 1 9.10 15.11 -17.68
C GLY A 1 8.23 16.24 -18.16
N ALA A 2 8.05 16.38 -19.47
CA ALA A 2 7.32 17.51 -20.08
C ALA A 2 5.85 17.68 -19.63
N TRP A 3 5.18 16.59 -19.22
CA TRP A 3 3.80 16.64 -18.72
C TRP A 3 3.61 17.43 -17.42
N MET A 4 4.64 17.55 -16.57
CA MET A 4 4.56 18.33 -15.32
C MET A 4 4.50 19.84 -15.55
N LEU A 5 4.80 20.32 -16.77
CA LEU A 5 4.72 21.76 -17.10
C LEU A 5 3.27 22.24 -17.35
N PHE A 6 2.33 21.31 -17.55
CA PHE A 6 0.93 21.62 -17.87
C PHE A 6 -0.01 21.43 -16.68
N ASP A 7 0.47 20.88 -15.57
CA ASP A 7 -0.33 20.61 -14.38
C ASP A 7 -0.29 21.81 -13.42
N HIS A 8 -1.45 22.19 -12.87
CA HIS A 8 -1.56 23.33 -11.95
C HIS A 8 -0.76 23.07 -10.68
N PHE A 9 0.31 23.83 -10.44
CA PHE A 9 1.02 23.83 -9.16
C PHE A 9 0.03 24.24 -8.05
N HIS A 10 -0.43 23.27 -7.28
CA HIS A 10 -1.09 23.54 -6.01
C HIS A 10 -0.02 24.09 -5.06
N ALA A 11 -0.07 25.40 -4.80
CA ALA A 11 0.76 26.02 -3.80
C ALA A 11 0.42 25.36 -2.46
N LEU A 12 1.35 24.54 -1.96
CA LEU A 12 1.28 23.90 -0.65
C LEU A 12 0.93 24.97 0.39
N VAL A 13 -0.32 24.95 0.85
CA VAL A 13 -0.78 25.86 1.88
C VAL A 13 -0.06 25.45 3.17
N TRP A 14 0.49 26.41 3.91
CA TRP A 14 1.22 26.16 5.16
C TRP A 14 0.42 25.34 6.20
N LEU A 15 -0.90 25.31 6.06
CA LEU A 15 -1.84 24.53 6.86
C LEU A 15 -1.74 23.02 6.63
N ASP A 16 -1.31 22.57 5.44
CA ASP A 16 -1.19 21.14 5.11
C ASP A 16 0.14 20.53 5.57
N LEU A 17 1.10 21.39 5.92
CA LEU A 17 2.45 21.01 6.31
C LEU A 17 2.50 20.06 7.52
N PRO A 18 1.72 20.24 8.60
CA PRO A 18 1.69 19.30 9.73
C PRO A 18 1.15 17.92 9.35
N ILE A 19 0.15 17.85 8.48
CA ILE A 19 -0.43 16.58 7.99
C ILE A 19 0.58 15.86 7.11
N LEU A 20 1.27 16.58 6.21
CA LEU A 20 2.33 16.05 5.37
C LEU A 20 3.51 15.52 6.20
N ILE A 21 3.92 16.23 7.26
CA ILE A 21 4.97 15.76 8.17
C ILE A 21 4.52 14.49 8.90
N GLY A 22 3.29 14.46 9.44
CA GLY A 22 2.76 13.26 10.10
C GLY A 22 2.69 12.05 9.17
N LEU A 23 2.24 12.25 7.94
CA LEU A 23 2.21 11.22 6.91
C LEU A 23 3.63 10.77 6.53
N GLY A 24 4.57 11.70 6.37
CA GLY A 24 5.97 11.38 6.08
C GLY A 24 6.66 10.59 7.19
N VAL A 25 6.45 10.96 8.45
CA VAL A 25 7.01 10.24 9.61
C VAL A 25 6.44 8.82 9.70
N SER A 26 5.12 8.67 9.58
CA SER A 26 4.48 7.34 9.61
C SER A 26 4.92 6.46 8.44
N ALA A 27 5.03 7.02 7.23
CA ALA A 27 5.55 6.32 6.05
C ALA A 27 7.01 5.88 6.24
N THR A 28 7.85 6.71 6.85
CA THR A 28 9.25 6.38 7.14
C THR A 28 9.36 5.24 8.14
N ILE A 29 8.56 5.27 9.22
CA ILE A 29 8.50 4.18 10.20
C ILE A 29 8.04 2.88 9.53
N ALA A 30 7.01 2.95 8.68
CA ALA A 30 6.53 1.79 7.92
C ALA A 30 7.62 1.20 7.02
N GLN A 31 8.38 2.04 6.32
CA GLN A 31 9.51 1.60 5.49
C GLN A 31 10.63 0.95 6.33
N LEU A 32 10.96 1.49 7.50
CA LEU A 32 11.96 0.89 8.39
C LEU A 32 11.48 -0.46 8.95
N ALA A 33 10.20 -0.56 9.32
CA ALA A 33 9.59 -1.81 9.78
C ALA A 33 9.60 -2.88 8.68
N LEU A 34 9.26 -2.50 7.44
CA LEU A 34 9.33 -3.37 6.27
C LEU A 34 10.76 -3.88 6.05
N THR A 35 11.75 -2.98 6.09
CA THR A 35 13.16 -3.34 5.96
C THR A 35 13.60 -4.32 7.04
N ARG A 36 13.14 -4.12 8.29
CA ARG A 36 13.41 -5.05 9.40
C ARG A 36 12.72 -6.40 9.22
N ALA A 37 11.48 -6.41 8.70
CA ALA A 37 10.72 -7.64 8.43
C ALA A 37 11.44 -8.52 7.39
N TYR A 38 11.89 -7.92 6.27
CA TYR A 38 12.68 -8.63 5.25
C TYR A 38 13.99 -9.21 5.78
N ARG A 39 14.59 -8.59 6.80
CA ARG A 39 15.87 -9.04 7.36
C ARG A 39 15.72 -10.17 8.39
N THR A 40 14.54 -10.33 9.01
CA THR A 40 14.38 -11.18 10.20
C THR A 40 13.44 -12.37 9.98
N GLY A 41 12.56 -12.32 8.97
CA GLY A 41 11.61 -13.39 8.66
C GLY A 41 11.89 -14.07 7.32
N ASP A 42 11.23 -15.22 7.11
CA ASP A 42 11.20 -15.88 5.81
C ASP A 42 10.70 -14.91 4.74
N THR A 43 11.48 -14.73 3.68
CA THR A 43 11.21 -13.81 2.57
C THR A 43 9.83 -14.03 1.96
N LEU A 44 9.34 -15.28 1.95
CA LEU A 44 8.02 -15.65 1.46
C LEU A 44 6.88 -15.09 2.33
N VAL A 45 7.03 -15.09 3.66
CA VAL A 45 6.02 -14.56 4.59
C VAL A 45 5.94 -13.04 4.46
N VAL A 46 7.07 -12.36 4.36
CA VAL A 46 7.13 -10.90 4.20
C VAL A 46 6.52 -10.47 2.86
N ALA A 47 6.84 -11.19 1.78
CA ALA A 47 6.24 -10.95 0.47
C ALA A 47 4.70 -11.09 0.52
N SER A 48 4.20 -12.14 1.18
CA SER A 48 2.76 -12.34 1.33
C SER A 48 2.07 -11.28 2.15
N LEU A 49 2.71 -10.82 3.24
CA LEU A 49 2.19 -9.72 4.04
C LEU A 49 2.12 -8.43 3.22
N ALA A 50 3.11 -8.17 2.36
CA ALA A 50 3.10 -7.03 1.45
C ALA A 50 1.93 -7.13 0.46
N TYR A 51 1.64 -8.29 -0.12
CA TYR A 51 0.46 -8.44 -1.00
C TYR A 51 -0.86 -8.22 -0.25
N VAL A 52 -0.98 -8.67 1.01
CA VAL A 52 -2.15 -8.42 1.85
C VAL A 52 -2.38 -6.91 2.11
N THR A 53 -1.33 -6.07 2.08
CA THR A 53 -1.53 -4.61 2.19
C THR A 53 -2.36 -4.04 1.05
N ILE A 54 -2.29 -4.61 -0.15
CA ILE A 54 -3.12 -4.19 -1.29
C ILE A 54 -4.59 -4.48 -1.00
N LEU A 55 -4.89 -5.67 -0.46
CA LEU A 55 -6.25 -6.04 -0.05
C LEU A 55 -6.79 -5.06 1.02
N LEU A 56 -5.99 -4.78 2.05
CA LEU A 56 -6.33 -3.83 3.10
C LEU A 56 -6.55 -2.42 2.53
N ALA A 57 -5.69 -1.95 1.64
CA ALA A 57 -5.82 -0.66 0.97
C ALA A 57 -7.12 -0.58 0.16
N SER A 58 -7.46 -1.64 -0.60
CA SER A 58 -8.72 -1.71 -1.33
C SER A 58 -9.94 -1.68 -0.39
N ILE A 59 -9.92 -2.40 0.73
CA ILE A 59 -11.01 -2.37 1.71
C ILE A 59 -11.18 -0.96 2.30
N ILE A 60 -10.07 -0.33 2.68
CA ILE A 60 -10.09 1.04 3.22
C ILE A 60 -10.59 2.03 2.15
N GLY A 61 -10.17 1.89 0.89
CA GLY A 61 -10.63 2.72 -0.23
C GLY A 61 -12.13 2.61 -0.46
N VAL A 62 -12.69 1.39 -0.45
CA VAL A 62 -14.14 1.18 -0.55
C VAL A 62 -14.88 1.78 0.64
N ILE A 63 -14.41 1.54 1.87
CA ILE A 63 -15.13 2.00 3.06
C ILE A 63 -15.09 3.52 3.19
N TRP A 64 -13.91 4.11 3.02
CA TRP A 64 -13.64 5.50 3.35
C TRP A 64 -13.88 6.46 2.17
N TRP A 65 -13.60 6.02 0.94
CA TRP A 65 -13.80 6.80 -0.27
C TRP A 65 -14.99 6.34 -1.12
N GLN A 66 -15.69 5.25 -0.73
CA GLN A 66 -16.79 4.67 -1.52
C GLN A 66 -16.39 4.37 -2.97
N GLU A 67 -15.12 4.02 -3.19
CA GLU A 67 -14.62 3.68 -4.51
C GLU A 67 -15.32 2.42 -5.03
N HIS A 68 -15.94 2.55 -6.20
CA HIS A 68 -16.52 1.41 -6.91
C HIS A 68 -15.38 0.64 -7.59
N LEU A 69 -14.96 -0.48 -6.99
CA LEU A 69 -13.98 -1.36 -7.62
C LEU A 69 -14.56 -1.98 -8.90
N SER A 70 -13.91 -1.69 -10.01
CA SER A 70 -14.13 -2.36 -11.30
C SER A 70 -13.91 -3.87 -11.18
N LEU A 71 -14.48 -4.62 -12.11
CA LEU A 71 -14.36 -6.09 -12.19
C LEU A 71 -12.89 -6.56 -12.20
N ASP A 72 -12.01 -5.80 -12.86
CA ASP A 72 -10.57 -6.09 -12.92
C ASP A 72 -9.89 -5.99 -11.54
N ALA A 73 -10.33 -5.06 -10.70
CA ALA A 73 -9.80 -4.90 -9.35
C ALA A 73 -10.23 -6.05 -8.43
N TRP A 74 -11.45 -6.57 -8.61
CA TRP A 74 -11.89 -7.79 -7.93
C TRP A 74 -11.07 -9.02 -8.32
N ILE A 75 -10.71 -9.16 -9.60
CA ILE A 75 -9.85 -10.25 -10.08
C ILE A 75 -8.45 -10.12 -9.46
N ALA A 76 -7.88 -8.91 -9.43
CA ALA A 76 -6.59 -8.65 -8.80
C ALA A 76 -6.59 -9.02 -7.31
N ILE A 77 -7.64 -8.63 -6.58
CA ILE A 77 -7.86 -9.01 -5.18
C ILE A 77 -7.90 -10.54 -5.02
N GLY A 78 -8.62 -11.25 -5.89
CA GLY A 78 -8.69 -12.71 -5.86
C GLY A 78 -7.32 -13.37 -6.04
N LEU A 79 -6.50 -12.88 -6.98
CA LEU A 79 -5.14 -13.38 -7.20
C LEU A 79 -4.22 -13.12 -6.00
N ILE A 80 -4.33 -11.94 -5.37
CA ILE A 80 -3.59 -11.57 -4.15
C ILE A 80 -3.93 -12.54 -3.01
N ILE A 81 -5.22 -12.82 -2.79
CA ILE A 81 -5.67 -13.77 -1.75
C ILE A 81 -5.13 -15.17 -2.04
N LEU A 82 -5.22 -15.66 -3.28
CA LEU A 82 -4.68 -16.97 -3.66
C LEU A 82 -3.18 -17.06 -3.41
N SER A 83 -2.42 -16.04 -3.80
CA SER A 83 -0.97 -15.98 -3.57
C SER A 83 -0.63 -16.02 -2.08
N GLY A 84 -1.35 -15.25 -1.25
CA GLY A 84 -1.18 -15.27 0.21
C GLY A 84 -1.45 -16.65 0.83
N ILE A 85 -2.50 -17.35 0.40
CA ILE A 85 -2.82 -18.70 0.87
C ILE A 85 -1.70 -19.69 0.51
N ILE A 86 -1.20 -19.64 -0.74
CA ILE A 86 -0.11 -20.52 -1.20
C ILE A 86 1.14 -20.30 -0.35
N SER A 87 1.53 -19.06 -0.11
CA SER A 87 2.73 -18.77 0.66
C SER A 87 2.63 -19.18 2.13
N ILE A 88 1.46 -19.05 2.76
CA ILE A 88 1.26 -19.54 4.12
C ILE A 88 1.39 -21.06 4.17
N ARG A 89 0.89 -21.76 3.14
CA ARG A 89 0.99 -23.23 3.06
C ARG A 89 2.40 -23.73 2.75
N THR A 90 3.19 -22.99 1.97
CA THR A 90 4.59 -23.35 1.66
C THR A 90 5.54 -23.13 2.84
N THR A 91 5.15 -22.32 3.84
CA THR A 91 5.99 -22.06 5.04
C THR A 91 5.81 -23.13 6.14
N ARG A 92 4.95 -24.14 5.95
CA ARG A 92 4.90 -25.35 6.79
C ARG A 92 5.71 -26.49 6.19
#